data_AF-A0A7W1RWH7-F1
#
_entry.id   AF-A0A7W1RWH7-F1
#
_cell.length_a   1.000
_cell.length_b   1.000
_cell.length_c   1.000
_cell.angle_alpha   90.00
_cell.angle_beta   90.00
_cell.angle_gamma   90.00
#
_symmetry.space_group_name_H-M   'P 1'
#
loop_
_entity.id
_entity.type
_entity.pdbx_description
1 polymer ?
#
loop_
_entity_poly.entity_id
_entity_poly.type
_entity_poly.pdbx_seq_one_letter_code
_entity_poly.pdbx_strand_id
1 'polypeptide(L)' 'MSQESPEAHVPSTPASSVTEIKCPHCKKTFSADLMVGGAERYRGFKCPHCRLFVPAARING' A
#
# COMPACT_ATOMS: atom_id res chain seq x y z
N MET A 1 -35.62 -28.93 -12.45
CA MET A 1 -35.18 -27.81 -13.31
C MET A 1 -33.86 -27.29 -12.81
N SER A 2 -32.92 -27.05 -13.73
CA SER A 2 -31.60 -26.49 -13.53
C SER A 2 -31.67 -25.07 -12.98
N GLN A 3 -30.85 -24.76 -11.98
CA GLN A 3 -30.47 -23.37 -11.68
C GLN A 3 -28.97 -23.33 -11.45
N GLU A 4 -28.27 -23.06 -12.54
CA GLU A 4 -26.98 -22.39 -12.53
C GLU A 4 -27.11 -21.01 -11.86
N SER A 5 -26.16 -20.66 -11.01
CA SER A 5 -25.86 -19.27 -10.69
C SER A 5 -24.34 -19.18 -10.52
N PRO A 6 -23.64 -18.45 -11.41
CA PRO A 6 -22.24 -18.14 -11.16
C PRO A 6 -22.21 -17.17 -10.00
N GLU A 7 -21.90 -17.67 -8.81
CA GLU A 7 -21.48 -16.82 -7.71
C GLU A 7 -20.17 -16.20 -8.16
N ALA A 8 -20.26 -15.02 -8.74
CA ALA A 8 -19.14 -14.11 -8.86
C ALA A 8 -18.61 -13.97 -7.43
N HIS A 9 -17.54 -14.72 -7.13
CA HIS A 9 -16.77 -14.52 -5.93
C HIS A 9 -16.14 -13.14 -6.11
N VAL A 10 -16.90 -12.14 -5.69
CA VAL A 10 -16.40 -10.80 -5.46
C VAL A 10 -15.21 -11.02 -4.54
N PRO A 11 -13.98 -10.59 -4.90
CA PRO A 11 -12.95 -10.53 -3.89
C PRO A 11 -13.44 -9.48 -2.88
N SER A 12 -14.10 -9.93 -1.82
CA SER A 12 -14.28 -9.17 -0.59
C SER A 12 -12.91 -9.07 0.09
N THR A 13 -11.98 -8.40 -0.58
CA THR A 13 -10.75 -7.94 0.05
C THR A 13 -11.10 -6.56 0.57
N PRO A 14 -11.05 -6.30 1.89
CA PRO A 14 -11.15 -4.92 2.36
C PRO A 14 -10.10 -4.14 1.57
N ALA A 15 -10.50 -3.06 0.93
CA ALA A 15 -9.60 -2.16 0.23
C ALA A 15 -8.70 -1.43 1.25
N SER A 16 -7.89 -2.19 1.99
CA SER A 16 -6.65 -1.74 2.56
C SER A 16 -5.78 -1.43 1.35
N SER A 17 -5.73 -0.17 0.96
CA SER A 17 -5.02 0.32 -0.22
C SER A 17 -3.53 0.20 0.00
N VAL A 18 -3.03 -1.04 -0.06
CA VAL A 18 -1.62 -1.37 -0.01
C VAL A 18 -0.97 -0.72 -1.21
N THR A 19 -0.16 0.31 -0.95
CA THR A 19 0.52 1.07 -1.99
C THR A 19 1.89 0.43 -2.25
N GLU A 20 2.27 0.26 -3.51
CA GLU A 20 3.62 -0.16 -3.87
C GLU A 20 4.54 1.07 -3.89
N ILE A 21 5.61 1.01 -3.09
CA ILE A 21 6.53 2.13 -2.88
C ILE A 21 7.94 1.71 -3.22
N LYS A 22 8.64 2.52 -4.02
CA LYS A 22 10.08 2.39 -4.21
C LYS A 22 10.84 3.18 -3.15
N CYS A 23 11.61 2.50 -2.32
CA CYS A 23 12.42 3.16 -1.29
C CYS A 23 13.58 3.94 -1.94
N PRO A 24 13.73 5.26 -1.73
CA PRO A 24 14.85 6.02 -2.29
C PRO A 24 16.22 5.64 -1.69
N HIS A 25 16.25 4.99 -0.52
CA HIS A 25 17.49 4.61 0.17
C HIS A 25 18.09 3.30 -0.35
N CYS A 26 17.30 2.22 -0.39
CA CYS A 26 17.75 0.91 -0.87
C CYS A 26 17.32 0.60 -2.31
N LYS A 27 16.51 1.46 -2.93
CA LYS A 27 15.93 1.29 -4.27
C LYS A 27 15.05 0.05 -4.44
N LYS A 28 14.73 -0.64 -3.33
CA LYS A 28 13.82 -1.79 -3.30
C LYS A 28 12.37 -1.32 -3.23
N THR A 29 11.52 -1.98 -4.00
CA THR A 29 10.07 -1.85 -3.91
C THR A 29 9.53 -2.62 -2.69
N PHE A 30 8.51 -2.07 -2.04
CA PHE A 30 7.80 -2.71 -0.94
C PHE A 30 6.35 -2.23 -0.89
N SER A 31 5.47 -3.07 -0.39
CA SER A 31 4.07 -2.78 -0.15
C SER A 31 3.86 -2.29 1.28
N ALA A 32 3.20 -1.15 1.46
CA ALA A 32 2.83 -0.65 2.78
C ALA A 32 1.56 0.21 2.74
N ASP A 33 0.89 0.28 3.88
CA ASP A 33 -0.24 1.17 4.07
C ASP A 33 0.25 2.60 4.37
N LEU A 34 -0.45 3.61 3.85
CA LEU A 34 -0.05 5.00 4.03
C LEU A 34 -0.30 5.39 5.48
N MET A 35 0.78 5.67 6.21
CA MET A 35 0.66 6.21 7.56
C MET A 35 0.21 7.65 7.46
N VAL A 36 -1.04 7.94 7.83
CA VAL A 36 -1.58 9.30 7.88
C VAL A 36 -1.54 9.78 9.32
N GLY A 37 -0.46 10.48 9.70
CA GLY A 37 -0.40 11.19 10.98
C GLY A 37 -1.16 12.52 10.92
N GLY A 38 -1.46 13.14 12.07
CA GLY A 38 -2.21 14.40 12.17
C GLY A 38 -1.62 15.62 11.46
N ALA A 39 -0.46 15.49 10.80
CA ALA A 39 0.11 16.52 9.91
C ALA A 39 0.71 15.87 8.65
N GLU A 40 0.62 16.58 7.51
CA GLU A 40 1.08 16.13 6.18
C GLU A 40 2.54 15.63 6.16
N ARG A 41 3.41 16.27 6.96
CA ARG A 41 4.82 15.88 7.13
C ARG A 41 5.04 14.48 7.72
N TYR A 42 4.03 13.91 8.36
CA TYR A 42 4.04 12.53 8.86
C TYR A 42 3.36 11.55 7.89
N ARG A 43 2.90 12.01 6.71
CA ARG A 43 2.36 11.14 5.67
C ARG A 43 3.48 10.41 4.94
N GLY A 44 3.54 9.10 5.11
CA GLY A 44 4.56 8.29 4.46
C GLY A 44 4.51 6.83 4.85
N PHE A 45 5.62 6.15 4.59
CA PHE A 45 5.73 4.71 4.67
C PHE A 45 7.01 4.30 5.40
N LYS A 46 6.97 3.18 6.11
CA LYS A 46 8.15 2.65 6.79
C LYS A 46 8.73 1.52 5.95
N CYS A 47 9.95 1.69 5.45
CA CYS A 47 10.60 0.65 4.65
C CYS A 47 11.03 -0.53 5.55
N PRO A 48 10.64 -1.78 5.26
CA PRO A 48 11.03 -2.94 6.08
C PRO A 48 12.53 -3.28 5.96
N HIS A 49 13.18 -2.87 4.85
CA HIS A 49 14.58 -3.17 4.59
C HIS A 49 15.55 -2.24 5.33
N CYS A 50 15.26 -0.93 5.33
CA CYS A 50 16.13 0.07 5.95
C CYS A 50 15.61 0.55 7.30
N ARG A 51 14.35 0.26 7.64
CA ARG A 51 13.62 0.80 8.80
C ARG A 51 13.52 2.32 8.82
N LEU A 52 13.83 2.97 7.69
CA LEU A 52 13.73 4.41 7.48
C LEU A 52 12.34 4.81 6.99
N PHE A 53 11.95 6.03 7.34
CA PHE A 53 10.72 6.66 6.86
C PHE A 53 10.91 7.16 5.42
N VAL A 54 9.92 6.88 4.59
CA VAL A 54 9.83 7.31 3.19
C VAL A 54 8.62 8.24 3.06
N PRO A 55 8.80 9.54 2.82
CA PRO A 55 7.69 10.48 2.66
C PRO A 55 6.83 10.10 1.46
N ALA A 56 5.50 10.21 1.59
CA ALA A 56 4.58 9.89 0.50
C ALA A 56 4.83 10.75 -0.75
N ALA A 57 5.29 12.00 -0.58
CA ALA A 57 5.66 12.89 -1.69
C ALA A 57 6.88 12.43 -2.52
N ARG A 58 7.63 11.41 -2.09
CA ARG A 58 8.92 11.00 -2.68
C ARG A 58 8.88 9.61 -3.34
N ILE A 59 7.74 8.93 -3.33
CA ILE A 59 7.62 7.54 -3.79
C ILE A 59 7.68 7.36 -5.32
N ASN A 60 7.68 8.47 -6.09
CA ASN A 60 7.62 8.50 -7.57
C ASN A 60 8.75 9.35 -8.22
N GLY A 61 9.84 9.60 -7.49
CA GLY A 61 11.00 10.37 -7.98
C GLY A 61 11.90 9.59 -8.93
#